data_AF-A0A519IUF2-F1
#
_entry.id   AF-A0A519IUF2-F1
#
_cell.length_a   1.000
_cell.length_b   1.000
_cell.length_c   1.000
_cell.angle_alpha   90.00
_cell.angle_beta   90.00
_cell.angle_gamma   90.00
#
_symmetry.space_group_name_H-M   'P 1'
#
loop_
_entity.id
_entity.type
_entity.pdbx_description
1 polymer ?
#
loop_
_entity_poly.entity_id
_entity_poly.type
_entity_poly.pdbx_seq_one_letter_code
_entity_poly.pdbx_strand_id
1 'polypeptide(L)'
;MADLRREHPPAALRARRGGRGEVSCVIRADTTLEACRLVRETPPGYGFGEAALRAARYFRFQPPTRGGVPLVGERVTFGVEFGPSPGSEAR
;
A
#
# COMPACT_ATOMS: atom_id res chain seq x y z
N MET A 1 13.25 1.23 4.57
CA MET A 1 12.11 2.00 4.03
C MET A 1 12.58 3.15 3.13
N ALA A 2 13.32 2.84 2.06
CA ALA A 2 13.87 3.87 1.14
C ALA A 2 13.07 3.98 -0.18
N ASP A 3 12.38 2.91 -0.59
CA ASP A 3 11.73 2.84 -1.91
C ASP A 3 10.39 3.56 -2.01
N LEU A 4 9.62 3.67 -0.93
CA LEU A 4 8.32 4.35 -0.92
C LEU A 4 8.41 5.83 -1.35
N ARG A 5 9.53 6.50 -1.07
CA ARG A 5 9.77 7.89 -1.51
C ARG A 5 9.95 8.00 -3.03
N ARG A 6 10.50 6.97 -3.68
CA ARG A 6 10.61 6.92 -5.15
C ARG A 6 9.26 6.72 -5.82
N GLU A 7 8.34 6.05 -5.12
CA GLU A 7 7.00 5.77 -5.63
C GLU A 7 6.02 6.95 -5.43
N HIS A 8 6.43 8.02 -4.73
CA HIS A 8 5.58 9.17 -4.44
C HIS A 8 5.13 9.85 -5.74
N PRO A 9 3.81 10.06 -5.97
CA PRO A 9 3.32 10.60 -7.22
C PRO A 9 3.85 12.02 -7.50
N PRO A 10 4.37 12.29 -8.70
CA PRO A 10 4.89 13.62 -9.05
C PRO A 10 3.79 14.70 -9.01
N ALA A 11 2.53 14.35 -9.25
CA ALA A 11 1.39 15.26 -9.10
C ALA A 11 1.14 15.66 -7.64
N ALA A 12 1.19 14.70 -6.71
CA ALA A 12 1.05 14.94 -5.27
C ALA A 12 2.20 15.78 -4.71
N LEU A 13 3.44 15.50 -5.15
CA LEU A 13 4.62 16.30 -4.79
C LEU A 13 4.49 17.75 -5.26
N ARG A 14 4.09 17.97 -6.52
CA ARG A 14 3.87 19.33 -7.06
C ARG A 14 2.78 20.08 -6.32
N ALA A 15 1.71 19.38 -5.92
CA ALA A 15 0.61 19.96 -5.17
C ALA A 15 0.89 20.07 -3.66
N ARG A 16 2.05 19.60 -3.17
CA ARG A 16 2.40 19.46 -1.74
C ARG A 16 1.27 18.83 -0.93
N ARG A 17 0.57 17.86 -1.53
CA ARG A 17 -0.59 17.19 -0.97
C ARG A 17 -0.18 15.81 -0.48
N GLY A 18 -0.58 15.51 0.74
CA GLY A 18 -0.58 14.16 1.27
C GLY A 18 -1.85 13.44 0.84
N GLY A 19 -1.81 12.13 0.92
CA GLY A 19 -2.93 11.29 0.57
C GLY A 19 -2.67 9.84 0.92
N ARG A 20 -3.62 8.99 0.54
CA ARG A 20 -3.61 7.57 0.84
C ARG A 20 -4.10 6.80 -0.37
N GLY A 21 -3.39 5.73 -0.71
CA GLY A 21 -3.86 4.73 -1.65
C GLY A 21 -4.23 3.46 -0.89
N GLU A 22 -5.45 2.97 -1.06
CA GLU A 22 -5.89 1.71 -0.50
C GLU A 22 -5.90 0.62 -1.55
N VAL A 23 -5.25 -0.48 -1.24
CA VAL A 23 -5.08 -1.60 -2.14
C VAL A 23 -5.54 -2.88 -1.47
N SER A 24 -6.10 -3.79 -2.28
CA SER A 24 -6.52 -5.12 -1.88
C SER A 24 -5.66 -6.14 -2.61
N CYS A 25 -4.87 -6.90 -1.87
CA CYS A 25 -3.93 -7.89 -2.38
C CYS A 25 -4.25 -9.28 -1.83
N VAL A 26 -3.84 -10.33 -2.55
CA VAL A 26 -3.90 -11.72 -2.09
C VAL A 26 -2.58 -12.06 -1.39
N ILE A 27 -2.66 -12.63 -0.18
CA ILE A 27 -1.47 -13.05 0.58
C ILE A 27 -1.03 -14.43 0.10
N ARG A 28 0.23 -14.55 -0.32
CA ARG A 28 0.84 -15.83 -0.72
C ARG A 28 1.51 -16.54 0.45
N ALA A 29 1.77 -17.83 0.27
CA ALA A 29 2.45 -18.68 1.27
C ALA A 29 3.88 -18.23 1.59
N ASP A 30 4.53 -17.50 0.68
CA ASP A 30 5.87 -16.95 0.85
C ASP A 30 5.86 -15.53 1.47
N THR A 31 4.73 -15.11 2.06
CA THR A 31 4.49 -13.77 2.64
C THR A 31 4.50 -12.61 1.65
N THR A 32 4.55 -12.91 0.35
CA THR A 32 4.42 -11.89 -0.71
C THR A 32 2.96 -11.60 -1.03
N LEU A 33 2.73 -10.49 -1.73
CA LEU A 33 1.42 -10.05 -2.17
C LEU A 33 1.28 -10.20 -3.67
N GLU A 34 0.16 -10.75 -4.12
CA GLU A 34 -0.19 -10.84 -5.54
C GLU A 34 -1.59 -10.33 -5.84
N ALA A 35 -1.92 -10.22 -7.13
CA ALA A 35 -3.24 -9.77 -7.61
C ALA A 35 -3.73 -8.50 -6.90
N CYS A 36 -2.81 -7.57 -6.62
CA CYS A 36 -3.12 -6.30 -5.97
C CYS A 36 -4.00 -5.43 -6.87
N ARG A 37 -5.09 -4.93 -6.32
CA ARG A 37 -6.01 -4.00 -6.98
C ARG A 37 -6.20 -2.74 -6.17
N LEU A 38 -6.34 -1.61 -6.85
CA LEU A 38 -6.72 -0.34 -6.23
C LEU A 38 -8.17 -0.45 -5.74
N VAL A 39 -8.38 -0.19 -4.46
CA VAL A 39 -9.71 -0.08 -3.85
C VAL A 39 -10.18 1.37 -3.90
N ARG A 40 -9.35 2.27 -3.40
CA ARG A 40 -9.60 3.72 -3.48
C ARG A 40 -8.31 4.49 -3.38
N GLU A 41 -8.33 5.73 -3.86
CA GLU A 41 -7.31 6.71 -3.55
C GLU A 41 -7.96 8.00 -3.06
N THR A 42 -7.32 8.64 -2.08
CA THR A 42 -7.81 9.85 -1.45
C THR A 42 -6.66 10.84 -1.25
N PRO A 43 -6.72 12.06 -1.82
CA PRO A 43 -7.69 12.50 -2.83
C PRO A 43 -7.52 11.76 -4.18
N PRO A 44 -8.61 11.52 -4.92
CA PRO A 44 -8.55 10.87 -6.22
C PRO A 44 -7.89 11.79 -7.27
N GLY A 45 -7.27 11.19 -8.29
CA GLY A 45 -6.64 11.90 -9.41
C GLY A 45 -5.20 12.38 -9.14
N TYR A 46 -4.63 12.06 -7.97
CA TYR A 46 -3.26 12.45 -7.61
C TYR A 46 -2.24 11.31 -7.78
N GLY A 47 -2.69 10.09 -8.09
CA GLY A 47 -1.84 8.93 -8.35
C GLY A 47 -1.42 8.15 -7.09
N PHE A 48 -2.05 8.42 -5.93
CA PHE A 48 -1.77 7.69 -4.69
C PHE A 48 -2.11 6.21 -4.82
N GLY A 49 -3.14 5.89 -5.61
CA GLY A 49 -3.54 4.50 -5.85
C GLY A 49 -2.46 3.71 -6.59
N GLU A 50 -1.93 4.27 -7.67
CA GLU A 50 -0.86 3.62 -8.43
C GLU A 50 0.45 3.52 -7.63
N ALA A 51 0.77 4.57 -6.86
CA ALA A 51 1.91 4.54 -5.95
C ALA A 51 1.75 3.45 -4.89
N ALA A 52 0.56 3.28 -4.33
CA ALA A 52 0.27 2.22 -3.37
C ALA A 52 0.40 0.82 -4.00
N LEU A 53 -0.05 0.64 -5.25
CA LEU A 53 0.12 -0.61 -5.99
C LEU A 53 1.60 -0.94 -6.22
N ARG A 54 2.40 0.05 -6.61
CA ARG A 54 3.85 -0.12 -6.77
C ARG A 54 4.54 -0.36 -5.44
N ALA A 55 4.09 0.29 -4.37
CA ALA A 55 4.60 0.05 -3.02
C ALA A 55 4.26 -1.35 -2.49
N ALA A 56 3.09 -1.90 -2.85
CA ALA A 56 2.60 -3.22 -2.41
C ALA A 56 3.64 -4.34 -2.61
N ARG A 57 4.43 -4.28 -3.69
CA ARG A 57 5.46 -5.29 -4.01
C ARG A 57 6.62 -5.33 -3.02
N TYR A 58 6.81 -4.28 -2.22
CA TYR A 58 7.86 -4.20 -1.21
C TYR A 58 7.35 -4.57 0.19
N PHE A 59 6.04 -4.61 0.40
CA PHE A 59 5.46 -5.01 1.66
C PHE A 59 5.43 -6.54 1.78
N ARG A 60 5.67 -7.03 2.99
CA ARG A 60 5.47 -8.44 3.35
C ARG A 60 4.35 -8.54 4.36
N PHE A 61 3.42 -9.45 4.12
CA PHE A 61 2.30 -9.71 5.00
C PHE A 61 2.44 -11.11 5.57
N GLN A 62 2.43 -11.22 6.89
CA GLN A 62 2.27 -12.51 7.54
C GLN A 62 0.79 -12.87 7.51
N PRO A 63 0.40 -13.97 6.83
CA PRO A 63 -0.99 -14.39 6.81
C PRO A 63 -1.45 -14.73 8.24
N PRO A 64 -2.69 -14.36 8.62
CA PRO A 64 -3.24 -14.77 9.90
C PRO A 64 -3.32 -16.30 9.96
N THR A 65 -3.08 -16.86 11.13
CA THR A 65 -3.21 -18.29 11.36
C THR A 65 -4.57 -18.58 11.99
N ARG A 66 -5.30 -19.56 11.46
CA ARG A 66 -6.54 -20.06 12.06
C ARG A 66 -6.32 -21.51 12.47
N GLY A 67 -6.31 -21.75 13.78
CA GLY A 67 -6.01 -23.09 14.32
C GLY A 67 -4.59 -23.57 13.98
N GLY A 68 -3.63 -22.65 13.85
CA GLY A 68 -2.23 -22.97 13.50
C GLY A 68 -1.95 -23.11 12.00
N VAL A 69 -2.98 -23.06 11.14
CA VAL A 69 -2.81 -23.10 9.68
C VAL A 69 -2.80 -21.67 9.11
N PRO A 70 -1.79 -21.26 8.33
CA PRO A 70 -1.76 -19.94 7.70
C PRO A 70 -2.85 -19.83 6.63
N LEU A 71 -3.64 -18.76 6.70
CA LEU A 71 -4.71 -18.47 5.73
C LEU A 71 -4.14 -17.84 4.46
N VAL A 72 -3.46 -18.66 3.67
CA VAL A 72 -2.93 -18.28 2.35
C VAL A 72 -4.04 -18.20 1.31
N GLY A 73 -3.92 -17.27 0.36
CA GLY A 73 -4.96 -17.00 -0.65
C GLY A 73 -6.04 -16.02 -0.17
N GLU A 74 -6.00 -15.58 1.07
CA GLU A 74 -6.92 -14.58 1.59
C GLU A 74 -6.58 -13.17 1.07
N ARG A 75 -7.61 -12.34 0.86
CA ARG A 75 -7.42 -10.94 0.46
C ARG A 75 -7.27 -10.06 1.69
N VAL A 76 -6.17 -9.31 1.72
CA VAL A 76 -5.96 -8.23 2.68
C VAL A 76 -6.17 -6.88 2.01
N THR A 77 -6.82 -5.97 2.72
CA THR A 77 -6.95 -4.57 2.29
C THR A 77 -6.15 -3.70 3.26
N PHE A 78 -5.21 -2.93 2.73
CA PHE A 78 -4.39 -2.02 3.54
C PHE A 78 -4.23 -0.67 2.83
N GLY A 79 -3.99 0.36 3.63
CA GLY A 79 -3.70 1.71 3.16
C GLY A 79 -2.22 1.99 3.16
N VAL A 80 -1.73 2.61 2.10
CA VAL A 80 -0.40 3.20 2.04
C VAL A 80 -0.57 4.71 2.19
N GLU A 81 -0.05 5.25 3.28
CA GLU A 81 -0.08 6.69 3.56
C GLU A 81 1.12 7.38 2.95
N PHE A 82 0.85 8.45 2.22
CA PHE A 82 1.82 9.33 1.60
C PHE A 82 1.72 10.69 2.27
N GLY A 83 2.68 11.01 3.13
CA GLY A 83 2.68 12.28 3.85
C GLY A 83 2.73 13.50 2.91
N PRO A 84 2.12 14.64 3.31
CA PRO A 84 2.36 15.94 2.70
C PRO A 84 3.76 16.39 3.13
N SER A 85 4.79 15.98 2.40
CA SER A 85 6.20 16.05 2.85
C SER A 85 6.55 14.96 3.90
N PRO A 86 7.79 14.43 3.93
CA PRO A 86 8.19 13.40 4.90
C PRO A 86 8.23 13.99 6.32
N GLY A 87 7.13 13.87 7.06
CA GLY A 87 7.07 14.31 8.47
C GLY A 87 5.82 13.91 9.26
N SER A 88 4.88 13.17 8.68
CA SER A 88 3.68 12.70 9.39
C SER A 88 3.78 11.21 9.66
N GLU A 89 4.45 10.86 10.74
CA GLU A 89 4.50 9.51 11.32
C GLU A 89 3.07 9.08 11.74
N ALA A 90 2.64 7.92 11.23
CA ALA A 90 1.42 7.25 11.66
C ALA A 90 1.61 6.76 13.10
N ARG A 91 0.70 7.15 13.99
CA ARG A 91 0.69 6.84 15.42
C ARG A 91 -0.06 5.55 15.70
#